data_AF-A0A6A0GZC7-F1
#
_entry.id   AF-A0A6A0GZC7-F1
#
_cell.length_a   1.000
_cell.length_b   1.000
_cell.length_c   1.000
_cell.angle_alpha   90.00
_cell.angle_beta   90.00
_cell.angle_gamma   90.00
#
_symmetry.space_group_name_H-M   'P 1'
#
loop_
_entity.id
_entity.type
_entity.pdbx_description
1 polymer ?
#
loop_
_entity_poly.entity_id
_entity_poly.type
_entity_poly.pdbx_seq_one_letter_code
_entity_poly.pdbx_strand_id
1 'polypeptide(L)'
;MRTQKQSLEAVYHPFLITREDGSRCYGFAYTFYEEVNSTRICTALHALQSAYLSEVSNTHGSSSNVSDCIGTPQKGDARRDTRSLPREFRWSSPNSGASRQFYDVTKDQLFVSKCIVLMGRQPEVGAARKFLVGLYKLFTECEGGAVTLESHVHNLLYEVHAPPAGRCLAFSCVGSPQICYRPTSHELPLLLVSIYVRL
;
A
#
# COMPACT_ATOMS: atom_id res chain seq x y z
N MET A 1 -3.79 1.64 8.48
CA MET A 1 -3.69 3.01 9.05
C MET A 1 -2.22 3.32 9.26
N ARG A 2 -1.81 4.56 9.04
CA ARG A 2 -0.44 5.06 9.26
C ARG A 2 -0.46 6.28 10.16
N THR A 3 0.67 6.62 10.76
CA THR A 3 0.88 7.92 11.41
C THR A 3 1.90 8.75 10.63
N GLN A 4 2.04 10.03 10.97
CA GLN A 4 3.06 10.91 10.37
C GLN A 4 4.52 10.44 10.61
N LYS A 5 4.72 9.45 11.48
CA LYS A 5 6.02 8.80 11.73
C LYS A 5 6.45 7.88 10.58
N GLN A 6 5.52 7.48 9.71
CA GLN A 6 5.75 6.57 8.58
C GLN A 6 5.75 7.35 7.26
N SER A 7 6.31 6.77 6.19
CA SER A 7 6.22 7.41 4.87
C SER A 7 4.76 7.53 4.43
N LEU A 8 4.37 8.73 4.02
CA LEU A 8 3.06 9.04 3.44
C LEU A 8 3.16 9.33 1.94
N GLU A 9 4.30 9.00 1.31
CA GLU A 9 4.49 9.16 -0.13
C GLU A 9 3.49 8.27 -0.89
N ALA A 10 2.86 8.83 -1.92
CA ALA A 10 1.96 8.08 -2.77
C ALA A 10 2.72 7.08 -3.65
N VAL A 11 2.18 5.88 -3.79
CA VAL A 11 2.86 4.76 -4.47
C VAL A 11 2.05 4.31 -5.68
N TYR A 12 2.72 4.23 -6.82
CA TYR A 12 2.17 3.59 -8.02
C TYR A 12 2.58 2.13 -8.11
N HIS A 13 1.62 1.24 -8.34
CA HIS A 13 1.84 -0.20 -8.43
C HIS A 13 1.04 -0.81 -9.60
N PRO A 14 1.71 -1.30 -10.66
CA PRO A 14 1.07 -2.09 -11.71
C PRO A 14 0.87 -3.54 -11.25
N PHE A 15 -0.24 -4.16 -11.65
CA PHE A 15 -0.55 -5.56 -11.37
C PHE A 15 -1.25 -6.23 -12.56
N LEU A 16 -1.27 -7.56 -12.57
CA LEU A 16 -1.91 -8.38 -13.60
C LEU A 16 -2.84 -9.38 -12.92
N ILE A 17 -4.06 -9.48 -13.42
CA ILE A 17 -5.02 -10.51 -13.05
C ILE A 17 -5.15 -11.49 -14.21
N THR A 18 -4.85 -12.75 -13.95
CA THR A 18 -5.14 -13.85 -14.88
C THR A 18 -6.43 -14.52 -14.42
N ARG A 19 -7.42 -14.57 -15.32
CA ARG A 19 -8.71 -15.21 -15.06
C ARG A 19 -8.58 -16.72 -15.34
N GLU A 20 -9.56 -17.49 -14.88
CA GLU A 20 -9.64 -18.94 -15.08
C GLU A 20 -9.68 -19.36 -16.56
N ASP A 21 -10.21 -18.50 -17.44
CA ASP A 21 -10.24 -18.68 -18.90
C ASP A 21 -8.90 -18.38 -19.58
N GLY A 22 -7.86 -18.06 -18.81
CA GLY A 22 -6.53 -17.68 -19.29
C GLY A 22 -6.42 -16.24 -19.80
N SER A 23 -7.53 -15.48 -19.81
CA SER A 23 -7.50 -14.07 -20.20
C SER A 23 -6.82 -13.20 -19.14
N ARG A 24 -6.21 -12.10 -19.58
CA ARG A 24 -5.43 -11.19 -18.74
C ARG A 24 -6.11 -9.82 -18.64
N CYS A 25 -6.18 -9.30 -17.43
CA CYS A 25 -6.56 -7.92 -17.15
C CYS A 25 -5.41 -7.20 -16.46
N TYR A 26 -5.07 -6.01 -16.96
CA TYR A 26 -3.97 -5.19 -16.46
C TYR A 26 -4.54 -4.10 -15.58
N GLY A 27 -4.01 -3.99 -14.37
CA GLY A 27 -4.42 -3.01 -13.39
C GLY A 27 -3.28 -2.10 -12.96
N PHE A 28 -3.61 -0.87 -12.64
CA PHE A 28 -2.66 0.15 -12.20
C PHE A 28 -3.23 0.85 -10.97
N ALA A 29 -2.60 0.67 -9.83
CA ALA A 29 -3.01 1.25 -8.56
C ALA A 29 -2.16 2.48 -8.23
N TYR A 30 -2.80 3.54 -7.76
CA TYR A 30 -2.15 4.69 -7.17
C TYR A 30 -2.67 4.89 -5.75
N THR A 31 -1.85 4.48 -4.78
CA THR A 31 -2.18 4.51 -3.34
C THR A 31 -1.67 5.79 -2.72
N PHE A 32 -2.53 6.50 -2.01
CA PHE A 32 -2.23 7.73 -1.28
C PHE A 32 -2.82 7.69 0.12
N TYR A 33 -2.52 8.69 0.94
CA TYR A 33 -2.92 8.73 2.34
C TYR A 33 -3.74 9.98 2.61
N GLU A 34 -4.88 9.79 3.28
CA GLU A 34 -5.76 10.87 3.70
C GLU A 34 -5.80 10.94 5.22
N GLU A 35 -5.77 12.17 5.76
CA GLU A 35 -5.90 12.41 7.19
C GLU A 35 -7.28 12.01 7.70
N VAL A 36 -7.30 11.29 8.82
CA VAL A 36 -8.53 10.87 9.49
C VAL A 36 -8.99 11.98 10.42
N ASN A 37 -10.02 12.71 9.97
CA ASN A 37 -10.65 13.77 10.78
C ASN A 37 -11.71 13.23 11.77
N SER A 38 -12.02 11.94 11.74
CA SER A 38 -13.05 11.33 12.59
C SER A 38 -12.51 10.96 13.96
N THR A 39 -12.93 11.71 14.97
CA THR A 39 -12.58 11.45 16.38
C THR A 39 -13.00 10.05 16.83
N ARG A 40 -14.11 9.52 16.31
CA ARG A 40 -14.60 8.16 16.62
C ARG A 40 -13.63 7.08 16.16
N ILE A 41 -12.98 7.27 15.01
CA ILE A 41 -12.00 6.31 14.48
C ILE A 41 -10.73 6.36 15.34
N CYS A 42 -10.27 7.58 15.67
CA CYS A 42 -9.10 7.79 16.51
C CYS A 42 -9.27 7.18 17.91
N THR A 43 -10.42 7.41 18.56
CA THR A 43 -10.70 6.85 19.88
C THR A 43 -10.88 5.33 19.85
N ALA A 44 -11.53 4.79 18.83
CA ALA A 44 -11.66 3.34 18.65
C ALA A 44 -10.29 2.67 18.49
N LEU A 45 -9.40 3.23 17.67
CA LEU A 45 -8.03 2.70 17.50
C LEU A 45 -7.24 2.75 18.81
N HIS A 46 -7.34 3.86 19.55
CA HIS A 46 -6.71 3.99 20.86
C HIS A 46 -7.23 2.94 21.86
N ALA A 47 -8.55 2.68 21.88
CA ALA A 47 -9.16 1.69 22.75
C ALA A 47 -8.73 0.25 22.39
N LEU A 48 -8.74 -0.10 21.10
CA LEU A 48 -8.27 -1.39 20.61
C LEU A 48 -6.79 -1.63 20.95
N GLN A 49 -5.95 -0.60 20.78
CA GLN A 49 -4.55 -0.67 21.15
C GLN A 49 -4.39 -0.84 22.66
N SER A 50 -5.13 -0.10 23.48
CA SER A 50 -5.09 -0.22 24.95
C SER A 50 -5.50 -1.62 25.43
N ALA A 51 -6.54 -2.20 24.84
CA ALA A 51 -6.98 -3.56 25.13
C ALA A 51 -5.89 -4.59 24.75
N TYR A 52 -5.31 -4.45 23.55
CA TYR A 52 -4.20 -5.31 23.13
C TYR A 52 -2.98 -5.22 24.08
N LEU A 53 -2.62 -4.01 24.52
CA LEU A 53 -1.50 -3.80 25.43
C LEU A 53 -1.72 -4.41 26.82
N SER A 54 -2.95 -4.35 27.36
CA SER A 54 -3.26 -4.97 28.66
C SER A 54 -3.23 -6.50 28.59
N GLU A 55 -3.69 -7.09 27.49
CA GLU A 55 -3.61 -8.54 27.24
C GLU A 55 -2.16 -9.03 27.15
N VAL A 56 -1.32 -8.32 26.38
CA VAL A 56 0.10 -8.66 26.22
C VAL A 56 0.85 -8.51 27.56
N SER A 57 0.53 -7.49 28.36
CA SER A 57 1.13 -7.33 29.70
C SER A 57 0.78 -8.49 30.64
N ASN A 58 -0.44 -9.01 30.60
CA ASN A 58 -0.88 -10.12 31.45
C ASN A 58 -0.22 -11.46 31.07
N THR A 59 0.08 -11.68 29.79
CA THR A 59 0.75 -12.90 29.32
C THR A 59 2.25 -12.92 29.61
N HIS A 60 2.92 -11.75 29.66
CA HIS A 60 4.34 -11.66 30.04
C HIS A 60 4.58 -11.53 31.55
N GLY A 61 3.60 -11.01 32.31
CA GLY A 61 3.68 -10.93 33.77
C GLY A 61 3.54 -12.28 34.50
N SER A 62 3.13 -13.34 33.80
CA SER A 62 2.89 -14.67 34.39
C SER A 62 4.11 -15.59 34.38
N SER A 63 5.30 -15.11 33.98
CA SER A 63 6.50 -15.96 33.85
C SER A 63 7.67 -15.61 34.77
N SER A 64 7.47 -14.84 35.85
CA SER A 64 8.56 -14.49 36.78
C SER A 64 8.26 -14.64 38.27
N ASN A 65 7.34 -15.52 38.69
CA ASN A 65 7.20 -15.91 40.10
C ASN A 65 7.19 -17.44 40.26
N VAL A 66 8.35 -18.08 40.05
CA VAL A 66 8.72 -19.31 40.77
C VAL A 66 10.09 -19.07 41.37
N SER A 67 10.09 -18.63 42.63
CA SER A 67 11.25 -18.70 43.51
C SER A 67 11.40 -20.15 44.00
N ASP A 68 12.66 -20.60 44.03
CA ASP A 68 13.21 -21.69 44.84
C ASP A 68 12.65 -23.11 44.73
N CYS A 69 13.40 -23.99 44.06
CA CYS A 69 13.89 -25.20 44.70
C CYS A 69 15.25 -25.64 44.14
N ILE A 70 16.17 -25.90 45.07
CA ILE A 70 17.54 -26.36 44.91
C ILE A 70 17.53 -27.83 44.42
N GLY A 71 18.31 -28.17 43.39
CA GLY A 71 18.54 -29.58 43.04
C GLY A 71 19.22 -29.87 41.70
N THR A 72 20.57 -29.85 41.69
CA THR A 72 21.52 -30.66 40.88
C THR A 72 21.48 -30.72 39.33
N PRO A 73 22.65 -30.84 38.65
CA PRO A 73 22.76 -30.78 37.20
C PRO A 73 22.61 -32.15 36.55
N GLN A 74 21.72 -32.30 35.57
CA GLN A 74 21.74 -33.47 34.69
C GLN A 74 21.59 -33.09 33.21
N LYS A 75 22.56 -33.63 32.47
CA LYS A 75 22.88 -33.56 31.05
C LYS A 75 21.77 -34.22 30.22
N GLY A 76 21.29 -33.58 29.15
CA GLY A 76 20.37 -34.22 28.21
C GLY A 76 19.81 -33.26 27.16
N ASP A 77 20.33 -33.37 25.94
CA ASP A 77 19.80 -32.76 24.72
C ASP A 77 18.31 -33.06 24.53
N ALA A 78 17.50 -32.00 24.47
CA ALA A 78 16.20 -32.02 23.80
C ALA A 78 15.87 -30.61 23.32
N ARG A 79 16.33 -30.30 22.10
CA ARG A 79 15.84 -29.17 21.29
C ARG A 79 14.32 -29.24 21.21
N ARG A 80 13.64 -28.46 22.06
CA ARG A 80 12.22 -28.15 21.89
C ARG A 80 12.09 -27.18 20.74
N ASP A 81 11.71 -27.72 19.60
CA ASP A 81 11.38 -26.99 18.39
C ASP A 81 10.05 -26.27 18.58
N THR A 82 10.06 -25.19 19.39
CA THR A 82 8.93 -24.28 19.45
C THR A 82 9.00 -23.39 18.22
N ARG A 83 8.19 -23.73 17.21
CA ARG A 83 7.78 -22.90 16.07
C ARG A 83 7.11 -21.62 16.57
N SER A 84 7.90 -20.77 17.21
CA SER A 84 7.51 -19.46 17.66
C SER A 84 7.68 -18.52 16.48
N LEU A 85 6.63 -17.73 16.26
CA LEU A 85 6.48 -16.68 15.26
C LEU A 85 7.76 -15.83 15.09
N PRO A 86 7.96 -15.18 13.93
CA PRO A 86 9.16 -14.38 13.65
C PRO A 86 9.56 -13.51 14.85
N ARG A 87 10.80 -13.72 15.35
CA ARG A 87 11.37 -13.10 16.58
C ARG A 87 11.56 -11.58 16.50
N GLU A 88 10.99 -10.93 15.51
CA GLU A 88 11.10 -9.50 15.23
C GLU A 88 10.10 -8.64 16.02
N PHE A 89 9.09 -9.25 16.66
CA PHE A 89 8.20 -8.56 17.60
C PHE A 89 8.62 -8.79 19.06
N ARG A 90 9.84 -8.38 19.43
CA ARG A 90 10.14 -8.17 20.85
C ARG A 90 9.46 -6.89 21.30
N TRP A 91 8.55 -7.00 22.27
CA TRP A 91 8.06 -5.86 23.02
C TRP A 91 9.25 -5.16 23.66
N SER A 92 9.54 -3.99 23.13
CA SER A 92 10.63 -3.20 23.65
C SER A 92 10.07 -2.26 24.70
N SER A 93 10.78 -2.15 25.83
CA SER A 93 10.51 -1.25 26.97
C SER A 93 9.88 0.08 26.54
N PRO A 94 9.04 0.76 27.36
CA PRO A 94 8.38 2.02 26.99
C PRO A 94 9.33 3.11 26.45
N ASN A 95 10.64 2.97 26.72
CA ASN A 95 11.71 3.84 26.24
C ASN A 95 12.57 3.25 25.09
N SER A 96 12.07 2.26 24.36
CA SER A 96 12.76 1.65 23.21
C SER A 96 11.98 1.90 21.92
N GLY A 97 12.67 1.89 20.78
CA GLY A 97 12.17 2.29 19.46
C GLY A 97 10.86 1.63 18.98
N ALA A 98 10.34 0.58 19.63
CA ALA A 98 9.00 0.04 19.35
C ALA A 98 7.86 0.92 19.92
N SER A 99 8.09 1.78 20.91
CA SER A 99 7.10 2.78 21.35
C SER A 99 6.76 3.79 20.24
N ARG A 100 7.64 3.92 19.25
CA ARG A 100 7.44 4.70 18.03
C ARG A 100 6.41 4.08 17.07
N GLN A 101 5.99 2.82 17.31
CA GLN A 101 5.00 2.11 16.48
C GLN A 101 3.56 2.28 16.98
N PHE A 102 3.35 2.72 18.22
CA PHE A 102 2.03 2.86 18.81
C PHE A 102 1.44 4.25 18.53
N TYR A 103 0.14 4.26 18.25
CA TYR A 103 -0.63 5.47 18.01
C TYR A 103 -0.93 6.17 19.34
N ASP A 104 -0.55 7.45 19.44
CA ASP A 104 -0.92 8.34 20.54
C ASP A 104 -2.00 9.32 20.06
N VAL A 105 -3.21 9.19 20.59
CA VAL A 105 -4.38 10.01 20.19
C VAL A 105 -4.18 11.52 20.40
N THR A 106 -3.26 11.91 21.28
CA THR A 106 -2.99 13.33 21.60
C THR A 106 -1.86 13.93 20.76
N LYS A 107 -0.97 13.10 20.21
CA LYS A 107 0.25 13.55 19.50
C LYS A 107 0.30 13.14 18.03
N ASP A 108 -0.37 12.06 17.68
CA ASP A 108 -0.28 11.47 16.34
C ASP A 108 -1.49 11.85 15.49
N GLN A 109 -1.20 12.20 14.25
CA GLN A 109 -2.21 12.28 13.20
C GLN A 109 -2.35 10.91 12.55
N LEU A 110 -3.59 10.48 12.39
CA LEU A 110 -3.90 9.20 11.80
C LEU A 110 -4.20 9.38 10.31
N PHE A 111 -3.63 8.52 9.48
CA PHE A 111 -3.85 8.51 8.05
C PHE A 111 -4.42 7.17 7.60
N VAL A 112 -5.41 7.21 6.72
CA VAL A 112 -5.98 6.03 6.05
C VAL A 112 -5.43 5.94 4.64
N SER A 113 -5.10 4.72 4.21
CA SER A 113 -4.71 4.45 2.83
C SER A 113 -5.96 4.47 1.94
N LYS A 114 -5.92 5.29 0.89
CA LYS A 114 -6.89 5.30 -0.22
C LYS A 114 -6.17 4.93 -1.51
N CYS A 115 -6.92 4.47 -2.50
CA CYS A 115 -6.34 4.06 -3.78
C CYS A 115 -7.29 4.38 -4.93
N ILE A 116 -6.73 4.88 -6.04
CA ILE A 116 -7.40 4.94 -7.35
C ILE A 116 -6.83 3.80 -8.19
N VAL A 117 -7.69 3.04 -8.87
CA VAL A 117 -7.29 1.92 -9.71
C VAL A 117 -7.82 2.12 -11.12
N LEU A 118 -6.91 2.04 -12.10
CA LEU A 118 -7.26 1.97 -13.52
C LEU A 118 -7.12 0.53 -14.01
N MET A 119 -8.19 -0.02 -14.59
CA MET A 119 -8.23 -1.38 -15.13
C MET A 119 -8.38 -1.34 -16.65
N GLY A 120 -7.66 -2.21 -17.35
CA GLY A 120 -7.67 -2.24 -18.81
C GLY A 120 -7.24 -3.57 -19.41
N ARG A 121 -7.36 -3.65 -20.75
CA ARG A 121 -6.96 -4.82 -21.55
C ARG A 121 -5.54 -4.73 -22.11
N GLN A 122 -4.85 -3.61 -21.92
CA GLN A 122 -3.52 -3.35 -22.45
C GLN A 122 -2.55 -2.97 -21.31
N PRO A 123 -1.27 -3.40 -21.38
CA PRO A 123 -0.25 -3.12 -20.37
C PRO A 123 0.34 -1.70 -20.46
N GLU A 124 -0.50 -0.67 -20.48
CA GLU A 124 -0.09 0.75 -20.64
C GLU A 124 0.46 1.37 -19.35
N VAL A 125 1.56 0.83 -18.82
CA VAL A 125 2.15 1.23 -17.52
C VAL A 125 2.48 2.73 -17.48
N GLY A 126 3.12 3.24 -18.53
CA GLY A 126 3.59 4.63 -18.58
C GLY A 126 2.44 5.64 -18.62
N ALA A 127 1.48 5.42 -19.53
CA ALA A 127 0.31 6.29 -19.68
C ALA A 127 -0.58 6.24 -18.43
N ALA A 128 -0.83 5.04 -17.90
CA ALA A 128 -1.62 4.86 -16.68
C ALA A 128 -1.00 5.57 -15.47
N ARG A 129 0.33 5.49 -15.29
CA ARG A 129 1.03 6.21 -14.23
C ARG A 129 0.80 7.70 -14.32
N LYS A 130 1.04 8.29 -15.49
CA LYS A 130 0.92 9.74 -15.70
C LYS A 130 -0.53 10.21 -15.50
N PHE A 131 -1.50 9.45 -16.00
CA PHE A 131 -2.92 9.72 -15.77
C PHE A 131 -3.25 9.71 -14.28
N LEU A 132 -2.95 8.63 -13.55
CA LEU A 132 -3.31 8.51 -12.14
C LEU A 132 -2.62 9.56 -11.26
N VAL A 133 -1.35 9.86 -11.53
CA VAL A 133 -0.61 10.93 -10.83
C VAL A 133 -1.23 12.29 -11.14
N GLY A 134 -1.53 12.57 -12.42
CA GLY A 134 -2.16 13.83 -12.83
C GLY A 134 -3.55 14.02 -12.23
N LEU A 135 -4.37 12.97 -12.27
CA LEU A 135 -5.71 12.95 -11.72
C LEU A 135 -5.69 13.21 -10.21
N TYR A 136 -4.76 12.57 -9.49
CA TYR A 136 -4.58 12.81 -8.06
C TYR A 136 -4.15 14.24 -7.75
N LYS A 137 -3.23 14.82 -8.54
CA LYS A 137 -2.81 16.22 -8.37
C LYS A 137 -3.99 17.18 -8.51
N LEU A 138 -4.79 17.01 -9.57
CA LEU A 138 -6.01 17.80 -9.78
C LEU A 138 -6.98 17.66 -8.59
N PHE A 139 -7.16 16.44 -8.09
CA PHE A 139 -8.00 16.19 -6.92
C PHE A 139 -7.49 16.90 -5.66
N THR A 140 -6.18 16.89 -5.40
CA THR A 140 -5.60 17.52 -4.22
C THR A 140 -5.48 19.04 -4.29
N GLU A 141 -5.33 19.60 -5.49
CA GLU A 141 -5.11 21.03 -5.68
C GLU A 141 -6.40 21.86 -5.64
N CYS A 142 -7.57 21.22 -5.45
CA CYS A 142 -8.92 21.82 -5.41
C CYS A 142 -9.22 22.68 -6.64
N GLU A 143 -10.00 22.11 -7.56
CA GLU A 143 -10.31 22.63 -8.90
C GLU A 143 -10.57 24.14 -8.99
N GLY A 144 -9.56 24.89 -9.43
CA GLY A 144 -9.72 26.21 -10.04
C GLY A 144 -9.68 26.18 -11.57
N GLY A 145 -9.68 24.97 -12.17
CA GLY A 145 -9.53 24.76 -13.61
C GLY A 145 -10.85 24.83 -14.38
N ALA A 146 -10.78 25.12 -15.68
CA ALA A 146 -11.95 25.14 -16.57
C ALA A 146 -12.55 23.75 -16.86
N VAL A 147 -11.83 22.66 -16.51
CA VAL A 147 -12.20 21.27 -16.81
C VAL A 147 -12.24 20.47 -15.51
N THR A 148 -13.34 19.78 -15.27
CA THR A 148 -13.56 19.01 -14.05
C THR A 148 -12.84 17.65 -14.07
N LEU A 149 -12.68 17.04 -12.90
CA LEU A 149 -12.08 15.73 -12.70
C LEU A 149 -12.86 14.65 -13.48
N GLU A 150 -14.18 14.73 -13.46
CA GLU A 150 -15.06 13.82 -14.18
C GLU A 150 -14.87 13.92 -15.68
N SER A 151 -14.59 15.12 -16.20
CA SER A 151 -14.31 15.33 -17.63
C SER A 151 -13.03 14.61 -18.07
N HIS A 152 -12.00 14.58 -17.22
CA HIS A 152 -10.77 13.83 -17.47
C HIS A 152 -11.00 12.32 -17.46
N VAL A 153 -11.84 11.83 -16.53
CA VAL A 153 -12.24 10.41 -16.47
C VAL A 153 -13.08 10.04 -17.70
N HIS A 154 -14.03 10.89 -18.09
CA HIS A 154 -14.86 10.70 -19.26
C HIS A 154 -14.03 10.62 -20.56
N ASN A 155 -13.11 11.57 -20.75
CA ASN A 155 -12.22 11.58 -21.90
C ASN A 155 -11.42 10.26 -22.02
N LEU A 156 -10.86 9.77 -20.91
CA LEU A 156 -10.12 8.50 -20.91
C LEU A 156 -11.01 7.30 -21.25
N LEU A 157 -12.24 7.25 -20.72
CA LEU A 157 -13.13 6.10 -20.88
C LEU A 157 -13.81 6.04 -22.25
N TYR A 158 -14.12 7.19 -22.84
CA TYR A 158 -15.03 7.26 -24.00
C TYR A 158 -14.41 7.92 -25.24
N GLU A 159 -13.39 8.76 -25.09
CA GLU A 159 -12.78 9.48 -26.23
C GLU A 159 -11.42 8.89 -26.63
N VAL A 160 -10.66 8.37 -25.67
CA VAL A 160 -9.37 7.71 -25.92
C VAL A 160 -9.61 6.27 -26.36
N HIS A 161 -9.37 6.00 -27.64
CA HIS A 161 -9.48 4.67 -28.22
C HIS A 161 -8.17 3.89 -28.07
N ALA A 162 -8.23 2.55 -27.98
CA ALA A 162 -6.99 1.77 -28.04
C ALA A 162 -6.38 1.84 -29.45
N PRO A 163 -5.07 2.11 -29.60
CA PRO A 163 -4.45 2.10 -30.92
C PRO A 163 -4.54 0.70 -31.57
N PRO A 164 -4.64 0.63 -32.91
CA PRO A 164 -4.48 -0.63 -33.63
C PRO A 164 -3.09 -1.25 -33.39
N ALA A 165 -2.96 -2.56 -33.59
CA ALA A 165 -1.67 -3.23 -33.44
C ALA A 165 -0.62 -2.65 -34.41
N GLY A 166 0.60 -2.42 -33.91
CA GLY A 166 1.70 -1.79 -34.66
C GLY A 166 1.58 -0.27 -34.82
N ARG A 167 0.64 0.38 -34.11
CA ARG A 167 0.39 1.83 -34.22
C ARG A 167 0.51 2.52 -32.87
N CYS A 168 0.77 3.82 -32.92
CA CYS A 168 0.74 4.70 -31.77
C CYS A 168 -0.54 5.56 -31.79
N LEU A 169 -1.07 5.87 -30.61
CA LEU A 169 -2.04 6.94 -30.40
C LEU A 169 -1.40 8.03 -29.56
N ALA A 170 -1.47 9.26 -30.06
CA ALA A 170 -1.20 10.45 -29.25
C ALA A 170 -2.54 11.03 -28.74
N PHE A 171 -2.64 11.28 -27.45
CA PHE A 171 -3.84 11.87 -26.83
C PHE A 171 -3.44 12.82 -25.69
N SER A 172 -4.30 13.77 -25.34
CA SER A 172 -4.10 14.63 -24.18
C SER A 172 -4.69 13.96 -22.95
N CYS A 173 -3.95 13.97 -21.84
CA CYS A 173 -4.36 13.34 -20.60
C CYS A 173 -3.97 14.25 -19.43
N VAL A 174 -4.96 14.80 -18.71
CA VAL A 174 -4.72 15.73 -17.59
C VAL A 174 -3.83 16.91 -18.02
N GLY A 175 -4.14 17.52 -19.17
CA GLY A 175 -3.38 18.64 -19.73
C GLY A 175 -2.00 18.31 -20.29
N SER A 176 -1.61 17.03 -20.30
CA SER A 176 -0.29 16.59 -20.79
C SER A 176 -0.41 15.62 -21.98
N PRO A 177 0.39 15.79 -23.04
CA PRO A 177 0.36 14.88 -24.17
C PRO A 177 0.93 13.52 -23.78
N GLN A 178 0.22 12.46 -24.15
CA GLN A 178 0.59 11.07 -23.95
C GLN A 178 0.66 10.33 -25.27
N ILE A 179 1.59 9.38 -25.36
CA ILE A 179 1.73 8.48 -26.49
C ILE A 179 1.60 7.05 -25.95
N CYS A 180 0.66 6.31 -26.53
CA CYS A 180 0.40 4.90 -26.27
C CYS A 180 0.76 4.12 -27.54
N TYR A 181 1.56 3.07 -27.43
CA TYR A 181 1.94 2.22 -28.55
C TYR A 181 1.46 0.81 -28.30
N ARG A 182 0.74 0.23 -29.27
CA ARG A 182 0.33 -1.16 -29.21
C ARG A 182 1.26 -2.03 -30.04
N PRO A 183 2.02 -2.96 -29.44
CA PRO A 183 2.83 -3.92 -30.17
C PRO A 183 1.99 -4.86 -31.05
N THR A 184 2.58 -5.33 -32.15
CA THR A 184 2.05 -6.47 -32.91
C THR A 184 2.40 -7.81 -32.24
N SER A 185 1.77 -8.89 -32.67
CA SER A 185 2.02 -10.25 -32.14
C SER A 185 3.45 -10.76 -32.39
N HIS A 186 4.20 -10.14 -33.30
CA HIS A 186 5.59 -10.49 -33.62
C HIS A 186 6.62 -9.57 -32.95
N GLU A 187 6.16 -8.53 -32.26
CA GLU A 187 7.01 -7.56 -31.60
C GLU A 187 7.05 -7.83 -30.10
N LEU A 188 8.24 -7.71 -29.51
CA LEU A 188 8.36 -7.68 -28.06
C LEU A 188 7.74 -6.38 -27.53
N PRO A 189 6.96 -6.42 -26.44
CA PRO A 189 6.56 -5.21 -25.74
C PRO A 189 7.81 -4.39 -25.40
N LEU A 190 7.80 -3.10 -25.72
CA LEU A 190 8.90 -2.21 -25.38
C LEU A 190 9.17 -2.32 -23.87
N LEU A 191 10.44 -2.51 -23.49
CA LEU A 191 10.89 -2.74 -22.11
C LEU A 191 10.80 -1.48 -21.23
N LEU A 192 9.66 -0.78 -21.23
CA LEU A 192 9.30 0.23 -20.23
C LEU A 192 8.64 -0.39 -18.98
N VAL A 193 8.71 -1.72 -18.85
CA VAL A 193 8.41 -2.41 -17.60
C VAL A 193 9.72 -2.49 -16.82
N SER A 194 10.06 -1.42 -16.09
CA SER A 194 11.01 -1.55 -14.99
C SER A 194 10.34 -2.45 -13.95
N ILE A 195 10.62 -3.75 -14.05
CA ILE A 195 10.32 -4.70 -12.99
C ILE A 195 11.18 -4.27 -11.81
N TYR A 196 10.62 -3.46 -10.92
CA TYR A 196 11.18 -3.20 -9.59
C TYR A 196 11.03 -4.50 -8.76
N VAL A 197 11.78 -5.54 -9.12
CA VAL A 197 12.15 -6.59 -8.18
C VAL A 197 13.32 -6.01 -7.40
N ARG A 198 13.01 -5.45 -6.23
CA ARG A 198 14.02 -5.14 -5.22
C ARG A 198 14.38 -6.50 -4.59
N LEU A 199 15.49 -7.09 -5.05
CA LEU A 199 16.19 -8.16 -4.33
C LEU A 199 16.77 -7.59 -3.03
#